data_AF-A0A5N7A845-F1
#
_entry.id   AF-A0A5N7A845-F1
#
_cell.length_a   1.000
_cell.length_b   1.000
_cell.length_c   1.000
_cell.angle_alpha   90.00
_cell.angle_beta   90.00
_cell.angle_gamma   90.00
#
_symmetry.space_group_name_H-M   'P 1'
#
loop_
_entity.id
_entity.type
_entity.pdbx_description
1 polymer ?
#
loop_
_entity_poly.entity_id
_entity_poly.type
_entity_poly.pdbx_seq_one_letter_code
_entity_poly.pdbx_strand_id
1 'polypeptide(L)'
;MTASLSDTSIRNLSGTWVMDKSLSTHLATVFQLQGVGWVTRKAVAASSATLRISRESETESNGLSTEPAEWMVLEPALTGGLKGVPEKRSLAWTEVEHNDILFGRVIILSHYIDGEKISGGRV
;
A
#
# COMPACT_ATOMS: atom_id res chain seq x y z
N MET A 1 -14.53 -9.44 -4.33
CA MET A 1 -15.53 -8.42 -3.93
C MET A 1 -14.96 -7.07 -4.32
N THR A 2 -15.56 -6.40 -5.30
CA THR A 2 -15.25 -5.02 -5.68
C THR A 2 -15.93 -4.08 -4.69
N ALA A 3 -15.19 -3.19 -4.04
CA ALA A 3 -15.76 -2.23 -3.09
C ALA A 3 -16.75 -1.29 -3.82
N SER A 4 -17.93 -1.07 -3.26
CA SER A 4 -18.86 -0.03 -3.75
C SER A 4 -18.32 1.34 -3.37
N LEU A 5 -18.23 2.26 -4.34
CA LEU A 5 -17.64 3.60 -4.17
C LEU A 5 -18.27 4.42 -3.03
N SER A 6 -19.53 4.17 -2.68
CA SER A 6 -20.26 4.87 -1.61
C SER A 6 -19.74 4.60 -0.20
N ASP A 7 -18.92 3.56 0.00
CA ASP A 7 -18.38 3.18 1.32
C ASP A 7 -16.84 3.33 1.38
N THR A 8 -16.25 3.87 0.30
CA THR A 8 -14.81 4.12 0.21
C THR A 8 -14.49 5.46 0.86
N SER A 9 -13.70 5.43 1.93
CA SER A 9 -13.12 6.62 2.54
C SER A 9 -11.62 6.40 2.78
N ILE A 10 -10.86 7.43 3.15
CA ILE A 10 -9.47 7.22 3.56
C ILE A 10 -9.36 6.25 4.75
N ARG A 11 -10.40 6.23 5.60
CA ARG A 11 -10.58 5.28 6.71
C ARG A 11 -11.15 3.93 6.27
N ASN A 12 -11.50 3.76 4.99
CA ASN A 12 -11.90 2.47 4.41
C ASN A 12 -11.39 2.27 2.96
N LEU A 13 -10.10 2.00 2.80
CA LEU A 13 -9.45 1.61 1.52
C LEU A 13 -9.50 0.11 1.20
N SER A 14 -10.25 -0.70 1.96
CA SER A 14 -10.27 -2.15 1.80
C SER A 14 -10.76 -2.54 0.41
N GLY A 15 -9.98 -3.33 -0.33
CA GLY A 15 -10.33 -3.69 -1.70
C GLY A 15 -9.16 -4.23 -2.51
N THR A 16 -9.40 -4.49 -3.79
CA THR A 16 -8.36 -4.82 -4.77
C THR A 16 -8.30 -3.72 -5.80
N TRP A 17 -7.14 -3.08 -5.87
CA TRP A 17 -6.85 -1.94 -6.73
C TRP A 17 -5.99 -2.40 -7.89
N VAL A 18 -6.29 -1.90 -9.09
CA VAL A 18 -5.47 -2.15 -10.29
C VAL A 18 -4.76 -0.84 -10.63
N MET A 19 -3.46 -0.91 -10.87
CA MET A 19 -2.68 0.25 -11.30
C MET A 19 -3.04 0.63 -12.73
N ASP A 20 -3.48 1.87 -12.93
CA ASP A 20 -3.64 2.45 -14.26
C ASP A 20 -2.28 2.88 -14.82
N LYS A 21 -1.74 2.08 -15.74
CA LYS A 21 -0.46 2.35 -16.39
C LYS A 21 -0.51 3.57 -17.31
N SER A 22 -1.68 3.94 -17.84
CA SER A 22 -1.80 5.11 -18.73
C SER A 22 -1.61 6.43 -18.00
N LEU A 23 -1.89 6.44 -16.68
CA LEU A 23 -1.71 7.58 -15.79
C LEU A 23 -0.44 7.46 -14.92
N SER A 24 0.41 6.46 -15.16
CA SER A 24 1.62 6.20 -14.37
C SER A 24 2.90 6.45 -15.17
N THR A 25 3.93 6.98 -14.50
CA THR A 25 5.26 7.12 -15.10
C THR A 25 5.98 5.76 -15.17
N HIS A 26 6.75 5.53 -16.25
CA HIS A 26 7.54 4.31 -16.39
C HIS A 26 8.60 4.15 -15.29
N LEU A 27 8.50 3.06 -14.51
CA LEU A 27 9.40 2.77 -13.38
C LEU A 27 10.77 2.17 -13.78
N ALA A 28 10.99 1.88 -15.06
CA ALA A 28 12.17 1.14 -15.52
C ALA A 28 13.50 1.82 -15.15
N THR A 29 13.57 3.16 -15.23
CA THR A 29 14.77 3.93 -14.87
C THR A 29 15.02 3.91 -13.37
N VAL A 30 13.96 4.05 -12.56
CA VAL A 30 14.04 3.98 -11.09
C VAL A 30 14.55 2.61 -10.64
N PHE A 31 13.98 1.54 -11.17
CA PHE A 31 14.42 0.18 -10.88
C PHE A 31 15.86 -0.09 -11.35
N GLN A 32 16.29 0.51 -12.46
CA GLN A 32 17.69 0.40 -12.90
C GLN A 32 18.64 1.07 -11.91
N LEU A 33 18.30 2.25 -11.40
CA LEU A 33 19.09 2.95 -10.38
C LEU A 33 19.16 2.15 -9.06
N GLN A 34 18.10 1.41 -8.73
CA GLN A 34 18.05 0.54 -7.55
C GLN A 34 18.76 -0.82 -7.75
N GLY A 35 19.38 -1.05 -8.92
CA GLY A 35 20.11 -2.29 -9.19
C GLY A 35 19.22 -3.50 -9.54
N VAL A 36 17.92 -3.29 -9.77
CA VAL A 36 17.00 -4.37 -10.19
C VAL A 36 17.41 -4.87 -11.57
N GLY A 37 17.62 -6.18 -11.73
CA GLY A 37 18.09 -6.80 -12.98
C GLY A 37 17.18 -6.55 -14.19
N TRP A 38 17.76 -6.48 -15.40
CA TRP A 38 17.06 -6.11 -16.64
C TRP A 38 15.81 -6.96 -16.93
N VAL A 39 15.90 -8.27 -16.71
CA VAL A 39 14.79 -9.21 -16.92
C VAL A 39 13.61 -8.88 -16.00
N THR A 40 13.87 -8.67 -14.70
CA THR A 40 12.83 -8.28 -13.72
C THR A 40 12.17 -6.97 -14.11
N ARG A 41 12.95 -5.96 -14.56
CA ARG A 41 12.40 -4.68 -15.02
C ARG A 41 11.45 -4.84 -16.21
N LYS A 42 11.80 -5.71 -17.18
CA LYS A 42 10.94 -6.00 -18.34
C LYS A 42 9.67 -6.75 -17.96
N ALA A 43 9.77 -7.71 -17.05
CA ALA A 43 8.61 -8.44 -16.54
C ALA A 43 7.61 -7.48 -15.85
N VAL A 44 8.08 -6.63 -14.93
CA VAL A 44 7.24 -5.63 -14.25
C VAL A 44 6.60 -4.67 -15.25
N ALA A 45 7.35 -4.19 -16.25
CA ALA A 45 6.83 -3.29 -17.26
C ALA A 45 5.70 -3.92 -18.10
N ALA A 46 5.79 -5.21 -18.38
CA ALA A 46 4.77 -5.95 -19.13
C ALA A 46 3.54 -6.31 -18.28
N SER A 47 3.71 -6.60 -16.98
CA SER A 47 2.62 -7.06 -16.10
C SER A 47 1.75 -5.95 -15.54
N SER A 48 0.43 -6.16 -15.47
CA SER A 48 -0.46 -5.31 -14.69
C SER A 48 -0.18 -5.50 -13.19
N ALA A 49 -0.12 -4.40 -12.45
CA ALA A 49 0.07 -4.42 -11.00
C ALA A 49 -1.28 -4.30 -10.30
N THR A 50 -1.48 -5.12 -9.27
CA THR A 50 -2.61 -5.06 -8.37
C THR A 50 -2.14 -4.87 -6.95
N LEU A 51 -2.89 -4.12 -6.15
CA LEU A 51 -2.66 -3.96 -4.74
C LEU A 51 -3.94 -4.34 -4.00
N ARG A 52 -3.88 -5.40 -3.20
CA ARG A 52 -4.97 -5.72 -2.28
C ARG A 52 -4.70 -5.04 -0.94
N ILE A 53 -5.69 -4.32 -0.44
CA ILE A 53 -5.64 -3.63 0.85
C ILE A 53 -6.71 -4.26 1.75
N SER A 54 -6.33 -4.60 2.98
CA SER A 54 -7.26 -5.05 4.02
C SER A 54 -6.94 -4.38 5.36
N ARG A 55 -7.98 -4.25 6.19
CA ARG A 55 -7.83 -3.82 7.58
C ARG A 55 -7.75 -5.00 8.52
N GLU A 56 -6.92 -4.84 9.52
CA GLU A 56 -6.88 -5.73 10.67
C GLU A 56 -6.98 -4.86 11.92
N SER A 57 -7.86 -5.23 12.84
CA SER A 57 -7.92 -4.65 14.18
C SER A 57 -7.26 -5.63 15.12
N GLU A 58 -6.14 -5.21 15.72
CA GLU A 58 -5.51 -6.01 16.76
C GLU A 58 -6.01 -5.48 18.11
N THR A 59 -6.83 -6.29 18.79
CA THR A 59 -7.20 -6.02 20.17
C THR A 59 -6.02 -6.47 21.03
N GLU A 60 -5.15 -5.56 21.46
CA GLU A 60 -4.10 -5.93 22.39
C GLU A 60 -4.72 -6.42 23.70
N SER A 61 -4.48 -7.70 24.07
CA SER A 61 -5.02 -8.31 25.28
C SER A 61 -4.21 -7.98 26.55
N ASN A 62 -3.28 -7.02 26.50
CA ASN A 62 -2.36 -6.70 27.60
C ASN A 62 -2.85 -5.54 28.50
N GLY A 63 -4.10 -5.07 28.32
CA GLY A 63 -4.79 -4.26 29.32
C GLY A 63 -4.26 -2.84 29.53
N LEU A 64 -3.36 -2.35 28.65
CA LEU A 64 -2.71 -1.04 28.79
C LEU A 64 -3.07 -0.02 27.69
N SER A 65 -3.79 -0.43 26.65
CA SER A 65 -4.37 0.46 25.64
C SER A 65 -5.78 0.01 25.27
N THR A 66 -6.74 0.94 25.38
CA THR A 66 -8.17 0.69 25.12
C THR A 66 -8.54 0.94 23.65
N GLU A 67 -7.63 1.49 22.86
CA GLU A 67 -7.86 1.76 21.43
C GLU A 67 -7.31 0.62 20.57
N PRO A 68 -8.13 0.00 19.70
CA PRO A 68 -7.64 -1.04 18.79
C PRO A 68 -6.59 -0.44 17.85
N ALA A 69 -5.43 -1.09 17.74
CA ALA A 69 -4.44 -0.70 16.75
C ALA A 69 -5.03 -0.97 15.36
N GLU A 70 -5.34 0.10 14.60
CA GLU A 70 -5.77 -0.03 13.21
C GLU A 70 -4.54 -0.32 12.35
N TRP A 71 -4.52 -1.51 11.77
CA TRP A 71 -3.50 -1.93 10.84
C TRP A 71 -4.06 -1.95 9.42
N MET A 72 -3.22 -1.52 8.47
CA MET A 72 -3.48 -1.69 7.05
C MET A 72 -2.47 -2.69 6.47
N VAL A 73 -2.99 -3.76 5.88
CA VAL A 73 -2.20 -4.80 5.21
C VAL A 73 -2.28 -4.57 3.71
N LEU A 74 -1.11 -4.44 3.08
CA LEU A 74 -0.93 -4.19 1.66
C LEU A 74 -0.28 -5.42 1.02
N GLU A 75 -0.95 -6.00 0.04
CA GLU A 75 -0.50 -7.20 -0.66
C GLU A 75 -0.33 -6.87 -2.14
N PRO A 76 0.88 -6.46 -2.57
CA PRO A 76 1.16 -6.19 -3.98
C PRO A 76 1.29 -7.50 -4.78
N ALA A 77 0.78 -7.50 -6.00
CA ALA A 77 0.94 -8.60 -6.94
C ALA A 77 1.03 -8.10 -8.38
N LEU A 78 1.68 -8.88 -9.23
CA LEU A 78 1.75 -8.67 -10.67
C LEU A 78 0.99 -9.79 -11.38
N THR A 79 0.31 -9.47 -12.48
CA THR A 79 -0.24 -10.48 -13.38
C THR A 79 0.87 -11.44 -13.83
N GLY A 80 0.57 -12.74 -13.78
CA GLY A 80 1.57 -13.80 -13.92
C GLY A 80 1.96 -14.47 -12.59
N GLY A 81 1.35 -14.07 -11.47
CA GLY A 81 1.45 -14.80 -10.19
C GLY A 81 2.63 -14.39 -9.30
N LEU A 82 3.41 -13.39 -9.71
CA LEU A 82 4.47 -12.81 -8.89
C LEU A 82 3.84 -11.97 -7.78
N LYS A 83 3.95 -12.43 -6.53
CA LYS A 83 3.50 -11.71 -5.33
C LYS A 83 4.68 -10.97 -4.73
N GLY A 84 4.49 -9.71 -4.36
CA GLY A 84 5.45 -9.00 -3.54
C GLY A 84 5.34 -9.43 -2.08
N VAL A 85 6.23 -8.87 -1.25
CA VAL A 85 6.19 -9.07 0.20
C VAL A 85 5.01 -8.25 0.77
N PRO A 86 4.08 -8.87 1.51
CA PRO A 86 3.03 -8.11 2.18
C PRO A 86 3.61 -7.09 3.16
N GLU A 87 3.02 -5.90 3.20
CA GLU A 87 3.42 -4.82 4.10
C GLU A 87 2.30 -4.57 5.11
N LYS A 88 2.63 -4.67 6.41
CA LYS A 88 1.71 -4.38 7.52
C LYS A 88 2.07 -3.01 8.10
N ARG A 89 1.19 -2.02 7.93
CA ARG A 89 1.39 -0.64 8.40
C ARG A 89 0.58 -0.35 9.65
N SER A 90 1.26 0.14 10.69
CA SER A 90 0.60 0.78 11.83
C SER A 90 0.25 2.21 11.48
N LEU A 91 -0.93 2.67 11.89
CA LEU A 91 -1.35 4.06 11.74
C LEU A 91 -1.06 4.91 12.99
N ALA A 92 -0.27 4.39 13.93
CA ALA A 92 0.08 5.01 15.19
C ALA A 92 1.38 5.85 15.14
N TRP A 93 1.89 6.18 13.94
CA TRP A 93 3.16 6.91 13.77
C TRP A 93 4.36 6.22 14.46
N THR A 94 4.38 4.89 14.43
CA THR A 94 5.47 4.07 14.97
C THR A 94 6.30 3.52 13.82
N GLU A 95 7.63 3.50 13.97
CA GLU A 95 8.53 2.97 12.94
C GLU A 95 8.28 1.47 12.72
N VAL A 96 8.13 1.10 11.45
CA VAL A 96 8.05 -0.29 11.02
C VAL A 96 9.11 -0.52 9.96
N GLU A 97 10.00 -1.49 10.19
CA GLU A 97 10.93 -1.94 9.16
C GLU A 97 10.20 -2.83 8.14
N HIS A 98 10.40 -2.56 6.86
CA HIS A 98 9.96 -3.41 5.77
C HIS A 98 11.14 -3.69 4.84
N ASN A 99 11.20 -4.89 4.30
CA ASN A 99 12.23 -5.28 3.36
C ASN A 99 11.61 -6.08 2.23
N ASP A 100 11.72 -5.57 1.00
CA ASP A 100 11.21 -6.23 -0.18
C ASP A 100 12.22 -6.24 -1.34
N ILE A 101 11.88 -7.01 -2.36
CA ILE A 101 12.78 -7.31 -3.49
C ILE A 101 12.92 -6.10 -4.45
N LEU A 102 11.95 -5.19 -4.47
CA LEU A 102 11.91 -4.04 -5.37
C LEU A 102 12.51 -2.80 -4.72
N PHE A 103 12.15 -2.50 -3.48
CA PHE A 103 12.58 -1.27 -2.78
C PHE A 103 13.69 -1.51 -1.74
N GLY A 104 14.02 -2.77 -1.45
CA GLY A 104 15.00 -3.11 -0.42
C GLY A 104 14.47 -2.82 0.98
N ARG A 105 15.37 -2.48 1.91
CA ARG A 105 15.00 -2.13 3.28
C ARG A 105 14.53 -0.69 3.37
N VAL A 106 13.35 -0.48 3.95
CA VAL A 106 12.76 0.83 4.23
C VAL A 106 12.25 0.90 5.67
N ILE A 107 12.21 2.11 6.22
CA ILE A 107 11.53 2.43 7.49
C ILE A 107 10.24 3.16 7.13
N ILE A 108 9.12 2.70 7.69
CA ILE A 108 7.80 3.25 7.42
C ILE A 108 7.26 3.90 8.68
N LEU A 109 6.79 5.14 8.53
CA LEU A 109 5.98 5.87 9.50
C LEU A 109 4.66 6.23 8.83
N SER A 110 3.54 5.98 9.48
CA SER A 110 2.22 6.21 8.89
C SER A 110 1.23 6.66 9.96
N HIS A 111 0.42 7.65 9.61
CA HIS A 111 -0.71 8.16 10.41
C HIS A 111 -1.69 8.87 9.49
N TYR A 112 -2.92 9.09 9.96
CA TYR A 112 -3.87 9.95 9.25
C TYR A 112 -3.49 11.42 9.41
N ILE A 113 -3.73 12.19 8.35
CA ILE A 113 -3.70 13.64 8.36
C ILE A 113 -5.11 14.17 8.10
N ASP A 114 -5.47 15.27 8.77
CA ASP A 114 -6.74 15.94 8.52
C ASP A 114 -6.70 16.66 7.18
N GLY A 115 -7.81 16.57 6.43
CA GLY A 115 -7.98 17.30 5.18
C GLY A 115 -8.69 18.64 5.40
N GLU A 116 -8.45 19.60 4.51
CA GLU A 116 -9.08 20.93 4.55
C GLU A 116 -10.19 21.02 3.50
N LYS A 117 -11.39 21.41 3.92
CA LYS A 117 -12.50 21.63 2.97
C LYS A 117 -12.28 22.91 2.17
N ILE A 118 -12.05 22.79 0.87
CA ILE A 118 -11.99 23.92 -0.04
C ILE A 118 -13.39 24.40 -0.47
N SER A 119 -13.50 25.65 -0.95
CA SER A 119 -14.77 26.24 -1.43
C SER A 119 -15.29 25.45 -2.65
N GLY A 120 -16.16 24.48 -2.39
CA GLY A 120 -16.54 23.44 -3.34
C GLY A 120 -16.86 22.10 -2.67
N GLY A 121 -16.59 21.96 -1.37
CA GLY A 121 -16.98 20.80 -0.57
C GLY A 121 -16.07 19.58 -0.74
N ARG A 122 -15.01 19.70 -1.54
CA ARG A 122 -13.93 18.72 -1.64
C ARG A 122 -13.00 18.90 -0.43
N VAL A 123 -12.55 17.78 0.11
CA VAL A 123 -11.52 17.66 1.15
C VAL A 123 -10.20 17.37 0.47
#